data_AF-A0A4S2L8F0-F1
#
_entry.id   AF-A0A4S2L8F0-F1
#
_cell.length_a   1.000
_cell.length_b   1.000
_cell.length_c   1.000
_cell.angle_alpha   90.00
_cell.angle_beta   90.00
_cell.angle_gamma   90.00
#
_symmetry.space_group_name_H-M   'P 1'
#
loop_
_entity.id
_entity.type
_entity.pdbx_description
1 polymer ?
#
loop_
_entity_poly.entity_id
_entity_poly.type
_entity_poly.pdbx_seq_one_letter_code
_entity_poly.pdbx_strand_id
1 'polypeptide(L)'
;MHFCIEFSEFTVSRLRPDKYSSSEEACHGLQQDAINFWRNGRFFNCSLLKAVKIARLHNVQHIHIFGITVNTDRLRKDHQNLKEFELAWLVNRMVNLNQDKCKTTTELASRKSEGNSSEFIINGLYDNGLCNHLLTRQRISERVYVLNCKLVQRSAKPIHGIYIGQYSIHIRKRLRYLRVPTYILRELNRGLPNCRYDGYWASTGIQTTFISP
;
A
#
# COMPACT_ATOMS: atom_id res chain seq x y z
N MET A 1 -26.23 12.69 -21.47
CA MET A 1 -25.33 11.74 -20.79
C MET A 1 -24.75 12.44 -19.57
N HIS A 2 -25.15 12.05 -18.37
CA HIS A 2 -24.43 12.44 -17.16
C HIS A 2 -23.21 11.53 -17.04
N PHE A 3 -22.01 12.08 -17.21
CA PHE A 3 -20.79 11.38 -16.85
C PHE A 3 -20.66 11.46 -15.32
N CYS A 4 -21.02 10.39 -14.63
CA CYS A 4 -20.67 10.27 -13.21
C CYS A 4 -19.16 10.13 -13.13
N ILE A 5 -18.49 11.12 -12.55
CA ILE A 5 -17.04 11.06 -12.34
C ILE A 5 -16.79 10.06 -11.22
N GLU A 6 -15.99 9.02 -11.48
CA GLU A 6 -15.63 8.03 -10.48
C GLU A 6 -14.42 8.48 -9.65
N PHE A 7 -14.61 8.45 -8.33
CA PHE A 7 -13.59 8.75 -7.35
C PHE A 7 -13.43 7.59 -6.38
N SER A 8 -12.19 7.33 -5.98
CA SER A 8 -11.84 6.32 -4.99
C SER A 8 -10.97 6.94 -3.91
N GLU A 9 -11.29 6.67 -2.64
CA GLU A 9 -10.53 7.16 -1.50
C GLU A 9 -9.49 6.14 -1.06
N PHE A 10 -8.28 6.62 -0.77
CA PHE A 10 -7.15 5.81 -0.35
C PHE A 10 -6.54 6.33 0.94
N THR A 11 -6.09 5.39 1.75
CA THR A 11 -5.17 5.65 2.85
C THR A 11 -3.75 5.39 2.38
N VAL A 12 -2.86 6.36 2.57
CA VAL A 12 -1.42 6.24 2.26
C VAL A 12 -0.64 6.31 3.57
N SER A 13 0.12 5.26 3.90
CA SER A 13 1.00 5.27 5.08
C SER A 13 2.43 5.54 4.65
N ARG A 14 3.11 6.51 5.27
CA ARG A 14 4.50 6.88 4.98
C ARG A 14 5.37 6.81 6.23
N LEU A 15 6.53 6.18 6.14
CA LEU A 15 7.53 6.19 7.21
C LEU A 15 8.57 7.28 6.99
N ARG A 16 8.83 8.09 8.02
CA ARG A 16 9.84 9.16 8.04
C ARG A 16 10.66 9.13 9.33
N PRO A 17 11.90 9.64 9.34
CA PRO A 17 12.64 9.90 10.57
C PRO A 17 11.98 11.01 11.39
N ASP A 18 11.55 12.08 10.73
CA ASP A 18 11.01 13.27 11.41
C ASP A 18 9.48 13.36 11.33
N LYS A 19 8.89 14.04 12.31
CA LYS A 19 7.48 14.43 12.28
C LYS A 19 7.32 15.71 11.47
N TYR A 20 6.28 15.79 10.64
CA TYR A 20 5.86 17.07 10.08
C TYR A 20 5.42 18.04 11.18
N SER A 21 5.68 19.32 10.98
CA SER A 21 5.26 20.42 11.84
C SER A 21 3.75 20.65 11.76
N SER A 22 3.13 20.45 10.60
CA SER A 22 1.69 20.61 10.39
C SER A 22 1.10 19.61 9.37
N SER A 23 -0.23 19.59 9.25
CA SER A 23 -0.93 18.79 8.22
C SER A 23 -0.66 19.32 6.82
N GLU A 24 -0.58 20.64 6.67
CA GLU A 24 -0.29 21.33 5.41
C GLU A 24 1.11 20.98 4.90
N GLU A 25 2.12 21.02 5.77
CA GLU A 25 3.49 20.60 5.42
C GLU A 25 3.51 19.11 5.01
N ALA A 26 2.79 18.27 5.75
CA ALA A 26 2.72 16.84 5.48
C ALA A 26 2.14 16.56 4.08
N CYS A 27 1.03 17.22 3.75
CA CYS A 27 0.37 17.09 2.47
C CYS A 27 1.17 17.70 1.33
N HIS A 28 1.78 18.86 1.54
CA HIS A 28 2.71 19.44 0.56
C HIS A 28 3.85 18.45 0.25
N GLY A 29 4.43 17.81 1.27
CA GLY A 29 5.45 16.79 1.08
C GLY A 29 4.99 15.58 0.26
N LEU A 30 3.76 15.09 0.47
CA LEU A 30 3.18 14.00 -0.34
C LEU A 30 2.86 14.47 -1.77
N GLN A 31 2.43 15.72 -1.93
CA GLN A 31 2.12 16.30 -3.23
C GLN A 31 3.36 16.49 -4.11
N GLN A 32 4.46 16.97 -3.54
CA GLN A 32 5.72 17.14 -4.27
C GLN A 32 6.27 15.81 -4.80
N ASP A 33 6.12 14.72 -4.04
CA ASP A 33 6.58 13.39 -4.45
C ASP A 33 5.88 12.86 -5.71
N ALA A 34 4.64 13.32 -5.94
CA ALA A 34 3.76 12.86 -7.01
C ALA A 34 3.19 14.03 -7.84
N ILE A 35 3.96 15.11 -7.99
CA ILE A 35 3.45 16.43 -8.45
C ILE A 35 2.66 16.38 -9.76
N ASN A 36 3.09 15.54 -10.72
CA ASN A 36 2.42 15.40 -12.01
C ASN A 36 1.01 14.79 -11.88
N PHE A 37 0.78 13.94 -10.88
CA PHE A 37 -0.51 13.31 -10.64
C PHE A 37 -1.49 14.27 -9.93
N TRP A 38 -0.98 15.13 -9.06
CA TRP A 38 -1.77 16.19 -8.43
C TRP A 38 -2.13 17.30 -9.43
N ARG A 39 -1.14 17.81 -10.19
CA ARG A 39 -1.35 18.89 -11.17
C ARG A 39 -2.33 18.51 -12.29
N ASN A 40 -2.29 17.26 -12.75
CA ASN A 40 -3.19 16.79 -13.79
C ASN A 40 -4.56 16.35 -13.25
N GLY A 41 -4.80 16.53 -11.95
CA GLY A 41 -6.05 16.15 -11.29
C GLY A 41 -6.31 14.65 -11.36
N ARG A 42 -5.29 13.80 -11.22
CA ARG A 42 -5.49 12.37 -10.94
C ARG A 42 -5.62 12.13 -9.44
N PHE A 43 -4.89 12.92 -8.64
CA PHE A 43 -5.00 12.95 -7.19
C PHE A 43 -5.62 14.26 -6.73
N PHE A 44 -6.50 14.18 -5.74
CA PHE A 44 -7.21 15.29 -5.09
C PHE A 44 -7.23 15.05 -3.59
N ASN A 45 -7.55 16.12 -2.84
CA ASN A 45 -7.78 16.10 -1.40
C ASN A 45 -6.68 15.37 -0.62
N CYS A 46 -5.74 16.09 -0.02
CA CYS A 46 -4.82 15.48 0.93
C CYS A 46 -5.19 15.89 2.34
N SER A 47 -5.27 14.93 3.26
CA SER A 47 -5.40 15.18 4.69
C SER A 47 -4.47 14.28 5.50
N LEU A 48 -3.80 14.83 6.52
CA LEU A 48 -3.08 14.01 7.49
C LEU A 48 -4.07 13.47 8.53
N LEU A 49 -4.43 12.20 8.41
CA LEU A 49 -5.38 11.53 9.29
C LEU A 49 -4.76 11.18 10.64
N LYS A 50 -3.49 10.75 10.63
CA LYS A 50 -2.80 10.28 11.84
C LYS A 50 -1.29 10.39 11.71
N ALA A 51 -0.62 10.68 12.81
CA ALA A 51 0.83 10.54 12.93
C ALA A 51 1.17 9.67 14.15
N VAL A 52 1.95 8.62 13.95
CA VAL A 52 2.31 7.67 15.00
C VAL A 52 3.81 7.66 15.22
N LYS A 53 4.22 8.05 16.43
CA LYS A 53 5.62 8.00 16.86
C LYS A 53 6.08 6.56 17.07
N ILE A 54 7.26 6.27 16.54
CA ILE A 54 7.96 5.00 16.62
C ILE A 54 9.30 5.24 17.30
N ALA A 55 9.32 5.13 18.63
CA ALA A 55 10.57 5.15 19.37
C ALA A 55 11.25 3.76 19.32
N ARG A 56 12.55 3.75 19.01
CA ARG A 56 13.53 2.69 19.29
C ARG A 56 14.67 3.30 20.12
N LEU A 57 15.46 2.46 20.79
CA LEU A 57 16.54 2.86 21.70
C LEU A 57 17.43 4.02 21.20
N HIS A 58 17.72 4.11 19.90
CA HIS A 58 18.54 5.18 19.31
C HIS A 58 17.96 5.79 18.02
N ASN A 59 16.68 5.55 17.72
CA ASN A 59 16.08 6.06 16.48
C ASN A 59 14.58 6.31 16.69
N VAL A 60 14.15 7.55 16.46
CA VAL A 60 12.73 7.90 16.42
C VAL A 60 12.31 7.98 14.96
N GLN A 61 11.24 7.28 14.63
CA GLN A 61 10.59 7.37 13.32
C GLN A 61 9.12 7.75 13.52
N HIS A 62 8.46 8.16 12.45
CA HIS A 62 7.05 8.50 12.42
C HIS A 62 6.39 7.80 11.25
N ILE A 63 5.23 7.19 11.48
CA ILE A 63 4.31 6.78 10.41
C ILE A 63 3.24 7.86 10.30
N HIS A 64 3.14 8.46 9.13
CA HIS A 64 2.10 9.43 8.76
C HIS A 64 1.10 8.73 7.86
N ILE A 65 -0.17 8.81 8.23
CA ILE A 65 -1.29 8.22 7.52
C ILE A 65 -2.07 9.35 6.89
N PHE A 66 -2.17 9.32 5.56
CA PHE A 66 -2.84 10.32 4.75
C PHE A 66 -4.12 9.77 4.15
N GLY A 67 -5.14 10.60 4.04
CA GLY A 67 -6.27 10.36 3.14
C GLY A 67 -5.99 11.06 1.82
N ILE A 68 -6.16 10.35 0.70
CA ILE A 68 -6.15 10.93 -0.65
C ILE A 68 -7.35 10.47 -1.46
N THR A 69 -7.81 11.29 -2.39
CA THR A 69 -8.83 10.91 -3.38
C THR A 69 -8.17 10.74 -4.75
N VAL A 70 -8.52 9.65 -5.44
CA VAL A 70 -8.04 9.34 -6.79
C VAL A 70 -9.23 9.42 -7.74
N ASN A 71 -9.09 10.20 -8.80
CA ASN A 71 -10.06 10.22 -9.90
C ASN A 71 -9.71 9.11 -10.88
N THR A 72 -10.52 8.04 -10.89
CA THR A 72 -10.26 6.84 -11.67
C THR A 72 -10.50 7.07 -13.16
N ASP A 73 -11.38 8.01 -13.53
CA ASP A 73 -11.62 8.38 -14.93
C ASP A 73 -10.44 9.10 -15.59
N ARG A 74 -9.67 9.84 -14.80
CA ARG A 74 -8.46 10.55 -15.27
C ARG A 74 -7.22 9.67 -15.29
N LEU A 75 -7.33 8.41 -14.88
CA LEU A 75 -6.29 7.41 -15.14
C LEU A 75 -6.21 7.11 -16.63
N ARG A 76 -5.09 6.53 -17.07
CA ARG A 76 -4.99 6.04 -18.44
C ARG A 76 -6.05 4.97 -18.69
N LYS A 77 -6.55 4.84 -19.92
CA LYS A 77 -7.59 3.87 -20.29
C LYS A 77 -7.25 2.43 -19.87
N ASP A 78 -5.97 2.04 -19.96
CA ASP A 78 -5.49 0.72 -19.52
C ASP A 78 -5.50 0.51 -18.01
N HIS A 79 -5.60 1.60 -17.23
CA HIS A 79 -5.69 1.64 -15.78
C HIS A 79 -7.10 1.99 -15.25
N GLN A 80 -8.08 2.12 -16.14
CA GLN A 80 -9.49 2.23 -15.75
C GLN A 80 -10.04 0.82 -15.46
N ASN A 81 -11.07 0.74 -14.61
CA ASN A 81 -11.75 -0.50 -14.24
C ASN A 81 -10.82 -1.60 -13.68
N LEU A 82 -9.78 -1.18 -12.95
CA LEU A 82 -8.89 -2.10 -12.25
C LEU A 82 -9.58 -2.68 -11.01
N LYS A 83 -9.25 -3.93 -10.67
CA LYS A 83 -9.65 -4.51 -9.38
C LYS A 83 -9.01 -3.71 -8.24
N GLU A 84 -9.63 -3.73 -7.06
CA GLU A 84 -9.14 -2.96 -5.89
C GLU A 84 -7.65 -3.15 -5.61
N PHE A 85 -7.14 -4.39 -5.64
CA PHE A 85 -5.75 -4.68 -5.31
C PHE A 85 -4.76 -4.20 -6.39
N GLU A 86 -5.21 -4.21 -7.65
CA GLU A 86 -4.46 -3.68 -8.79
C GLU A 86 -4.40 -2.15 -8.70
N LEU A 87 -5.52 -1.52 -8.33
CA LEU A 87 -5.62 -0.08 -8.17
C LEU A 87 -4.81 0.41 -6.98
N ALA A 88 -4.88 -0.25 -5.82
CA ALA A 88 -4.03 0.06 -4.66
C ALA A 88 -2.53 0.00 -5.05
N TRP A 89 -2.10 -1.10 -5.65
CA TRP A 89 -0.72 -1.21 -6.14
C TRP A 89 -0.32 -0.07 -7.10
N LEU A 90 -1.20 0.27 -8.04
CA LEU A 90 -0.97 1.36 -8.99
C LEU A 90 -0.85 2.71 -8.30
N VAL A 91 -1.72 3.00 -7.33
CA VAL A 91 -1.70 4.25 -6.55
C VAL A 91 -0.41 4.34 -5.73
N ASN A 92 0.00 3.27 -5.04
CA ASN A 92 1.30 3.26 -4.34
C ASN A 92 2.46 3.55 -5.29
N ARG A 93 2.45 2.92 -6.47
CA ARG A 93 3.48 3.15 -7.49
C ARG A 93 3.48 4.60 -7.98
N MET A 94 2.32 5.20 -8.20
CA MET A 94 2.20 6.60 -8.64
C MET A 94 2.69 7.57 -7.55
N VAL A 95 2.37 7.31 -6.28
CA VAL A 95 2.86 8.11 -5.14
C VAL A 95 4.38 8.05 -5.01
N ASN A 96 4.99 6.90 -5.34
CA ASN A 96 6.45 6.71 -5.25
C ASN A 96 7.18 6.79 -6.60
N LEU A 97 6.54 7.20 -7.70
CA LEU A 97 7.10 6.99 -9.06
C LEU A 97 8.46 7.67 -9.25
N ASN A 98 8.71 8.77 -8.53
CA ASN A 98 9.96 9.53 -8.56
C ASN A 98 10.84 9.31 -7.32
N GLN A 99 10.65 8.22 -6.57
CA GLN A 99 11.37 7.96 -5.33
C GLN A 99 12.21 6.67 -5.35
N ASP A 100 13.45 6.78 -4.88
CA ASP A 100 14.42 5.67 -4.85
C ASP A 100 14.14 4.61 -3.76
N LYS A 101 13.24 4.87 -2.80
CA LYS A 101 13.19 4.10 -1.53
C LYS A 101 11.82 3.61 -1.08
N CYS A 102 10.80 3.58 -1.94
CA CYS A 102 9.46 3.02 -1.67
C CYS A 102 8.98 3.23 -0.23
N LYS A 103 8.66 4.49 0.08
CA LYS A 103 8.46 4.94 1.45
C LYS A 103 7.02 4.83 1.90
N THR A 104 6.10 4.50 0.98
CA THR A 104 4.68 4.41 1.27
C THR A 104 4.09 3.02 1.04
N THR A 105 2.96 2.83 1.67
CA THR A 105 2.02 1.74 1.40
C THR A 105 0.65 2.34 1.17
N THR A 106 -0.22 1.67 0.42
CA THR A 106 -1.58 2.18 0.15
C THR A 106 -2.65 1.12 0.34
N GLU A 107 -3.84 1.58 0.70
CA GLU A 107 -5.05 0.75 0.78
C GLU A 107 -6.28 1.60 0.49
N LEU A 108 -7.38 0.98 0.05
CA LEU A 108 -8.65 1.71 -0.08
C LEU A 108 -9.15 2.14 1.30
N ALA A 109 -9.63 3.38 1.42
CA ALA A 109 -10.11 3.95 2.68
C ALA A 109 -11.35 3.23 3.23
N SER A 110 -12.14 2.57 2.36
CA SER A 110 -13.29 1.74 2.75
C SER A 110 -12.90 0.52 3.59
N ARG A 111 -11.64 0.08 3.52
CA ARG A 111 -11.14 -1.04 4.33
C ARG A 111 -10.89 -0.55 5.75
N LYS A 112 -11.75 -0.93 6.68
CA LYS A 112 -11.46 -0.84 8.12
C LYS A 112 -10.40 -1.89 8.45
N SER A 113 -9.13 -1.56 8.25
CA SER A 113 -8.03 -2.40 8.71
C SER A 113 -7.92 -2.24 10.23
N GLU A 114 -8.42 -3.22 10.98
CA GLU A 114 -8.06 -3.30 12.38
C GLU A 114 -6.62 -3.83 12.42
N GLY A 115 -5.70 -3.00 12.89
CA GLY A 115 -4.29 -3.40 13.02
C GLY A 115 -4.10 -4.70 13.82
N ASN A 116 -5.11 -5.24 14.50
CA ASN A 116 -5.05 -6.50 15.23
C ASN A 116 -5.02 -7.77 14.36
N SER A 117 -5.14 -7.68 13.04
CA SER A 117 -5.04 -8.84 12.15
C SER A 117 -3.64 -9.49 12.21
N SER A 118 -3.59 -10.82 12.25
CA SER A 118 -2.35 -11.59 12.01
C SER A 118 -2.11 -11.82 10.51
N GLU A 119 -3.05 -11.40 9.66
CA GLU A 119 -3.03 -11.54 8.21
C GLU A 119 -2.69 -10.21 7.53
N PHE A 120 -1.71 -10.29 6.64
CA PHE A 120 -1.17 -9.20 5.86
C PHE A 120 -1.35 -9.50 4.37
N ILE A 121 -1.77 -8.50 3.60
CA ILE A 121 -1.93 -8.59 2.15
C ILE A 121 -0.76 -7.89 1.47
N ILE A 122 -0.14 -8.58 0.51
CA ILE A 122 0.85 -8.01 -0.40
C ILE A 122 0.28 -8.00 -1.80
N ASN A 123 0.37 -6.85 -2.46
CA ASN A 123 0.07 -6.71 -3.88
C ASN A 123 1.37 -6.35 -4.60
N GLY A 124 1.76 -7.09 -5.62
CA GLY A 124 2.99 -6.76 -6.34
C GLY A 124 3.31 -7.71 -7.47
N LEU A 125 4.57 -7.78 -7.87
CA LEU A 125 5.03 -8.69 -8.92
C LEU A 125 4.52 -10.11 -8.66
N TYR A 126 3.80 -10.67 -9.63
CA TYR A 126 3.45 -12.07 -9.62
C TYR A 126 4.71 -12.91 -9.83
N ASP A 127 5.04 -13.68 -8.81
CA ASP A 127 6.13 -14.63 -8.75
C ASP A 127 5.65 -15.91 -8.03
N ASN A 128 5.82 -17.06 -8.68
CA ASN A 128 5.49 -18.38 -8.14
C ASN A 128 6.41 -18.79 -6.99
N GLY A 129 7.62 -18.24 -6.92
CA GLY A 129 8.61 -18.48 -5.87
C GLY A 129 8.43 -17.61 -4.63
N LEU A 130 7.64 -16.53 -4.70
CA LEU A 130 7.55 -15.54 -3.61
C LEU A 130 7.13 -16.20 -2.29
N CYS A 131 6.04 -16.96 -2.26
CA CYS A 131 5.59 -17.57 -1.00
C CYS A 131 6.60 -18.55 -0.41
N ASN A 132 7.23 -19.38 -1.24
CA ASN A 132 8.30 -20.27 -0.80
C ASN A 132 9.48 -19.48 -0.22
N HIS A 133 9.84 -18.36 -0.86
CA HIS A 133 10.89 -17.47 -0.36
C HIS A 133 10.53 -16.86 1.01
N LEU A 134 9.29 -16.40 1.19
CA LEU A 134 8.84 -15.80 2.45
C LEU A 134 8.75 -16.83 3.58
N LEU A 135 8.34 -18.07 3.28
CA LEU A 135 8.22 -19.16 4.26
C LEU A 135 9.58 -19.73 4.68
N THR A 136 10.52 -19.86 3.74
CA THR A 136 11.87 -20.37 4.02
C THR A 136 12.72 -19.37 4.79
N ARG A 137 12.46 -18.07 4.65
CA ARG A 137 13.05 -17.05 5.51
C ARG A 137 12.47 -17.16 6.92
N GLN A 138 13.25 -17.76 7.81
CA GLN A 138 12.91 -17.81 9.24
C GLN A 138 12.63 -16.42 9.83
N ARG A 139 13.19 -15.34 9.26
CA ARG A 139 12.89 -13.95 9.64
C ARG A 139 12.88 -13.04 8.40
N ILE A 140 11.78 -12.32 8.20
CA ILE A 140 11.69 -11.20 7.24
C ILE A 140 11.78 -9.92 8.04
N SER A 141 12.78 -9.10 7.71
CA SER A 141 13.15 -7.89 8.45
C SER A 141 13.36 -8.19 9.94
N GLU A 142 13.69 -7.17 10.74
CA GLU A 142 13.97 -7.36 12.16
C GLU A 142 12.70 -7.79 12.94
N ARG A 143 12.40 -9.10 12.94
CA ARG A 143 11.46 -9.84 13.82
C ARG A 143 10.07 -10.19 13.26
N VAL A 144 9.86 -10.27 11.94
CA VAL A 144 8.63 -10.87 11.38
C VAL A 144 8.87 -12.33 11.02
N TYR A 145 8.01 -13.23 11.50
CA TYR A 145 8.03 -14.65 11.18
C TYR A 145 6.78 -14.97 10.36
N VAL A 146 6.95 -15.42 9.12
CA VAL A 146 5.85 -15.84 8.26
C VAL A 146 5.49 -17.29 8.58
N LEU A 147 4.22 -17.52 8.92
CA LEU A 147 3.64 -18.84 9.21
C LEU A 147 2.98 -19.45 7.98
N ASN A 148 2.34 -18.61 7.17
CA ASN A 148 1.63 -19.03 5.98
C ASN A 148 1.76 -17.96 4.91
N CYS A 149 1.83 -18.38 3.64
CA CYS A 149 1.74 -17.50 2.48
C CYS A 149 0.97 -18.22 1.38
N LYS A 150 -0.03 -17.54 0.81
CA LYS A 150 -0.78 -18.04 -0.35
C LYS A 150 -0.97 -16.94 -1.39
N LEU A 151 -0.90 -17.30 -2.66
CA LEU A 151 -1.44 -16.47 -3.73
C LEU A 151 -2.98 -16.52 -3.64
N VAL A 152 -3.60 -15.36 -3.51
CA VAL A 152 -5.06 -15.20 -3.44
C VAL A 152 -5.62 -15.04 -4.84
N GLN A 153 -5.02 -14.15 -5.63
CA GLN A 153 -5.43 -13.89 -7.01
C GLN A 153 -4.30 -13.26 -7.82
N ARG A 154 -4.46 -13.29 -9.14
CA ARG A 154 -3.55 -12.70 -10.12
C ARG A 154 -4.32 -11.77 -11.06
N SER A 155 -3.71 -10.66 -11.47
CA SER A 155 -4.27 -9.79 -12.49
C SER A 155 -4.45 -10.55 -13.81
N ALA A 156 -5.52 -10.25 -14.53
CA ALA A 156 -5.78 -10.86 -15.84
C ALA A 156 -4.86 -10.28 -16.93
N LYS A 157 -4.50 -9.00 -16.78
CA LYS A 157 -3.63 -8.25 -17.70
C LYS A 157 -2.44 -7.65 -16.94
N PRO A 158 -1.32 -7.38 -17.62
CA PRO A 158 -0.21 -6.67 -17.03
C PRO A 158 -0.52 -5.18 -16.87
N ILE A 159 -0.07 -4.56 -15.77
CA ILE A 159 -0.14 -3.12 -15.51
C ILE A 159 1.30 -2.61 -15.49
N HIS A 160 1.63 -1.65 -16.35
CA HIS A 160 3.02 -1.25 -16.61
C HIS A 160 3.95 -2.44 -16.91
N GLY A 161 3.46 -3.42 -17.68
CA GLY A 161 4.22 -4.62 -18.07
C GLY A 161 4.34 -5.69 -16.97
N ILE A 162 3.63 -5.55 -15.85
CA ILE A 162 3.72 -6.49 -14.71
C ILE A 162 2.38 -7.14 -14.43
N TYR A 163 2.36 -8.46 -14.36
CA TYR A 163 1.26 -9.20 -13.73
C TYR A 163 1.30 -9.01 -12.22
N ILE A 164 0.19 -8.58 -11.64
CA ILE A 164 0.09 -8.31 -10.21
C ILE A 164 -0.45 -9.55 -9.51
N GLY A 165 0.31 -10.10 -8.57
CA GLY A 165 -0.16 -11.09 -7.61
C GLY A 165 -0.62 -10.43 -6.33
N GLN A 166 -1.75 -10.88 -5.81
CA GLN A 166 -2.19 -10.60 -4.45
C GLN A 166 -1.89 -11.82 -3.57
N TYR A 167 -1.14 -11.61 -2.50
CA TYR A 167 -0.70 -12.64 -1.58
C TYR A 167 -1.24 -12.37 -0.18
N SER A 168 -1.73 -13.42 0.48
CA SER A 168 -2.12 -13.39 1.89
C SER A 168 -1.02 -14.06 2.72
N ILE A 169 -0.57 -13.37 3.76
CA ILE A 169 0.54 -13.79 4.62
C ILE A 169 0.09 -13.76 6.06
N HIS A 170 0.29 -14.86 6.77
CA HIS A 170 0.04 -14.93 8.21
C HIS A 170 1.37 -14.86 8.96
N ILE A 171 1.43 -14.08 10.04
CA ILE A 171 2.65 -13.89 10.82
C ILE A 171 2.50 -14.34 12.28
N ARG A 172 3.60 -14.86 12.87
CA ARG A 172 3.61 -15.40 14.25
C ARG A 172 3.55 -14.32 15.33
N LYS A 173 4.26 -13.21 15.13
CA LYS A 173 4.45 -12.17 16.15
C LYS A 173 3.92 -10.84 15.66
N ARG A 174 3.01 -10.28 16.45
CA ARG A 174 2.50 -8.92 16.30
C ARG A 174 3.63 -7.93 16.68
N LEU A 175 4.39 -7.43 15.70
CA LEU A 175 5.06 -6.15 15.90
C LEU A 175 3.98 -5.08 16.14
N ARG A 176 4.34 -3.92 16.71
CA ARG A 176 3.40 -2.79 16.79
C ARG A 176 2.80 -2.56 15.40
N TYR A 177 1.50 -2.81 15.31
CA TYR A 177 0.82 -3.24 14.10
C TYR A 177 1.06 -2.35 12.88
N LEU A 178 1.10 -1.04 13.06
CA LEU A 178 1.31 -0.09 11.96
C LEU A 178 2.65 -0.25 11.22
N ARG A 179 3.65 -0.92 11.81
CA ARG A 179 5.01 -0.96 11.25
C ARG A 179 5.28 -2.13 10.31
N VAL A 180 4.50 -3.20 10.40
CA VAL A 180 4.79 -4.45 9.69
C VAL A 180 4.75 -4.27 8.18
N PRO A 181 3.69 -3.66 7.60
CA PRO A 181 3.61 -3.47 6.15
C PRO A 181 4.85 -2.76 5.62
N THR A 182 5.20 -1.63 6.22
CA THR A 182 6.34 -0.82 5.79
C THR A 182 7.66 -1.59 5.85
N TYR A 183 7.91 -2.39 6.89
CA TYR A 183 9.18 -3.11 6.99
C TYR A 183 9.30 -4.25 5.99
N ILE A 184 8.27 -5.08 5.85
CA ILE A 184 8.26 -6.17 4.87
C ILE A 184 8.42 -5.60 3.46
N LEU A 185 7.64 -4.57 3.13
CA LEU A 185 7.65 -3.98 1.80
C LEU A 185 8.94 -3.24 1.49
N ARG A 186 9.60 -2.62 2.48
CA ARG A 186 10.93 -2.03 2.31
C ARG A 186 11.96 -3.09 1.91
N GLU A 187 11.86 -4.30 2.46
CA GLU A 187 12.74 -5.41 2.10
C GLU A 187 12.41 -5.97 0.71
N LEU A 188 11.13 -6.20 0.42
CA LEU A 188 10.71 -6.72 -0.89
C LEU A 188 10.98 -5.75 -2.04
N ASN A 189 10.93 -4.44 -1.79
CA ASN A 189 11.27 -3.43 -2.77
C ASN A 189 12.77 -3.09 -2.82
N ARG A 190 13.61 -3.71 -1.99
CA ARG A 190 15.04 -3.39 -1.96
C ARG A 190 15.70 -3.75 -3.29
N GLY A 191 16.32 -2.76 -3.93
CA GLY A 191 17.00 -2.93 -5.21
C GLY A 191 16.05 -3.03 -6.41
N LEU A 192 14.73 -2.87 -6.21
CA LEU A 192 13.76 -2.86 -7.29
C LEU A 192 13.37 -1.42 -7.66
N PRO A 193 13.29 -1.08 -8.95
CA PRO A 193 12.85 0.24 -9.36
C PRO A 193 11.33 0.38 -9.20
N ASN A 194 10.87 1.60 -8.92
CA ASN A 194 9.47 2.00 -9.02
C ASN A 194 8.50 1.11 -8.20
N CYS A 195 8.86 0.75 -6.97
CA CYS A 195 7.99 0.11 -5.96
C CYS A 195 7.10 -1.01 -6.51
N ARG A 196 7.71 -2.18 -6.68
CA ARG A 196 7.07 -3.36 -7.26
C ARG A 196 6.11 -4.05 -6.31
N TYR A 197 6.21 -3.78 -5.01
CA TYR A 197 5.33 -4.32 -3.97
C TYR A 197 4.67 -3.20 -3.17
N ASP A 198 3.40 -3.39 -2.87
CA ASP A 198 2.57 -2.65 -1.93
C ASP A 198 1.93 -3.66 -0.96
N GLY A 199 1.32 -3.19 0.12
CA GLY A 199 0.64 -4.07 1.05
C GLY A 199 0.05 -3.36 2.25
N TYR A 200 -0.93 -4.02 2.85
CA TYR A 200 -1.74 -3.50 3.93
C TYR A 200 -2.26 -4.64 4.82
N TRP A 201 -2.80 -4.28 5.99
CA TRP A 201 -3.40 -5.28 6.89
C TRP A 201 -4.72 -5.78 6.33
N ALA A 202 -4.95 -7.09 6.38
CA ALA A 202 -6.26 -7.62 6.03
C ALA A 202 -7.33 -7.07 7.00
N SER A 203 -8.48 -6.65 6.46
CA SER A 203 -9.61 -6.25 7.30
C SER A 203 -10.21 -7.47 7.98
N THR A 204 -10.60 -7.33 9.24
CA THR A 204 -11.35 -8.34 9.99
C THR A 204 -12.82 -8.41 9.57
N GLY A 205 -13.29 -7.49 8.71
CA GLY A 205 -14.66 -7.43 8.22
C GLY A 205 -14.75 -7.52 6.70
N ILE A 206 -14.85 -8.74 6.17
CA ILE A 206 -15.59 -8.99 4.94
C ILE A 206 -16.84 -9.75 5.38
N GLN A 207 -17.98 -9.05 5.52
CA GLN A 207 -19.24 -9.74 5.24
C GLN A 207 -19.17 -10.08 3.76
N THR A 208 -18.83 -11.33 3.47
CA THR A 208 -19.02 -11.93 2.17
C THR A 208 -20.52 -11.97 1.93
N THR A 209 -21.11 -10.88 1.44
CA THR A 209 -22.33 -10.98 0.65
C THR A 209 -21.89 -11.56 -0.69
N PHE A 210 -21.77 -12.89 -0.72
CA PHE A 210 -21.90 -13.65 -1.94
C PHE A 210 -23.26 -13.30 -2.53
N ILE A 211 -23.29 -12.43 -3.54
CA ILE A 211 -24.35 -12.49 -4.53
C ILE A 211 -23.87 -13.57 -5.51
N SER A 212 -24.29 -14.81 -5.21
CA SER A 212 -24.32 -15.91 -6.17
C SER A 212 -25.40 -15.60 -7.24
N PRO A 213 -25.27 -16.19 -8.45
CA PRO A 213 -25.75 -15.62 -9.72
C PRO A 213 -27.26 -15.44 -9.84
#